data_AF-A0A382N259-F1
#
_entry.id   AF-A0A382N259-F1
#
_cell.length_a   1.000
_cell.length_b   1.000
_cell.length_c   1.000
_cell.angle_alpha   90.00
_cell.angle_beta   90.00
_cell.angle_gamma   90.00
#
_symmetry.space_group_name_H-M   'P 1'
#
loop_
_entity.id
_entity.type
_entity.pdbx_description
1 polymer ?
#
loop_
_entity_poly.entity_id
_entity_poly.type
_entity_poly.pdbx_seq_one_letter_code
_entity_poly.pdbx_strand_id
1 'polypeptide(L)'
;MFKRLCSNWLYIVLGPLALTAPLTSFLRFSDISFLSPGAFFSFAVLILIGLIAGLVMALGGNLMQALMGSGIIVLLFSSEIDPSLLYPQGIQHRYVLLLAVLLISIILHLLREHRVQFLLVVFGTWWLVGAVSPKKDITQVSEQSHHQPDESLPPYIHIILNGHIGIEGIPPSFNKNNKLSLKLKKKYIDQDFLVFGRSYSRFAKTALSFASFLNFQSNDNPELNWVRVESGAGFRPTPPAKDSLGVRPNALFQTLGNRGYFVNVFSPMVLPLLCDDRATTRFGKCITHGNGL
;
A
#
# COMPACT_ATOMS: atom_id res chain seq x y z
N MET A 1 -6.72 20.26 -40.21
CA MET A 1 -6.92 19.30 -39.10
C MET A 1 -6.30 17.93 -39.42
N PHE A 2 -6.69 17.27 -40.51
CA PHE A 2 -6.22 15.94 -40.90
C PHE A 2 -4.69 15.81 -41.05
N LYS A 3 -4.01 16.77 -41.70
CA LYS A 3 -2.54 16.78 -41.85
C LYS A 3 -1.78 16.80 -40.50
N ARG A 4 -2.30 17.51 -39.49
CA ARG A 4 -1.72 17.51 -38.13
C ARG A 4 -1.94 16.17 -37.43
N LEU A 5 -3.12 15.59 -37.61
CA LEU A 5 -3.43 14.27 -37.05
C LEU A 5 -2.49 13.20 -37.61
N CYS A 6 -2.27 13.17 -38.94
CA CYS A 6 -1.34 12.23 -39.56
C CYS A 6 0.12 12.42 -39.11
N SER A 7 0.54 13.65 -38.80
CA SER A 7 1.90 13.92 -38.31
C SER A 7 2.08 13.59 -36.83
N ASN A 8 1.01 13.65 -36.03
CA ASN A 8 1.06 13.58 -34.56
C ASN A 8 0.26 12.39 -34.01
N TRP A 9 -0.07 11.40 -34.84
CA TRP A 9 -0.97 10.30 -34.47
C TRP A 9 -0.46 9.48 -33.27
N LEU A 10 0.86 9.42 -33.07
CA LEU A 10 1.48 8.74 -31.93
C LEU A 10 1.02 9.30 -30.57
N TYR A 11 0.65 10.58 -30.49
CA TYR A 11 0.09 11.15 -29.25
C TYR A 11 -1.28 10.57 -28.89
N ILE A 12 -2.04 10.05 -29.85
CA ILE A 12 -3.32 9.38 -29.61
C ILE A 12 -3.10 8.09 -28.82
N VAL A 13 -2.02 7.36 -29.10
CA VAL A 13 -1.64 6.13 -28.38
C VAL A 13 -0.98 6.44 -27.04
N LEU A 14 -0.28 7.58 -26.94
CA LEU A 14 0.45 7.98 -25.74
C LEU A 14 -0.46 8.19 -24.53
N GLY A 15 -1.60 8.85 -24.71
CA GLY A 15 -2.54 9.12 -23.61
C GLY A 15 -3.03 7.84 -22.92
N PRO A 16 -3.60 6.86 -23.66
CA PRO A 16 -3.97 5.56 -23.11
C PRO A 16 -2.79 4.84 -22.47
N LEU A 17 -1.61 4.84 -23.10
CA LEU A 17 -0.43 4.18 -22.56
C LEU A 17 -0.01 4.76 -21.20
N ALA A 18 0.04 6.09 -21.09
CA ALA A 18 0.44 6.78 -19.87
C ALA A 18 -0.52 6.53 -18.71
N LEU A 19 -1.83 6.50 -18.97
CA LEU A 19 -2.83 6.29 -17.92
C LEU A 19 -2.98 4.81 -17.53
N THR A 20 -2.78 3.90 -18.47
CA THR A 20 -2.91 2.46 -18.19
C THR A 20 -1.66 1.84 -17.57
N ALA A 21 -0.47 2.41 -17.77
CA ALA A 21 0.79 1.95 -17.16
C ALA A 21 0.73 1.77 -15.62
N PRO A 22 0.28 2.75 -14.82
CA PRO A 22 0.16 2.58 -13.37
C PRO A 22 -0.90 1.53 -13.00
N LEU A 23 -2.03 1.47 -13.72
CA LEU A 23 -3.06 0.45 -13.48
C LEU A 23 -2.52 -0.95 -13.73
N THR A 24 -1.78 -1.17 -14.83
CA THR A 24 -1.15 -2.46 -15.13
C THR A 24 -0.22 -2.88 -13.99
N SER A 25 0.61 -1.95 -13.52
CA SER A 25 1.52 -2.18 -12.39
C SER A 25 0.76 -2.52 -11.10
N PHE A 26 -0.31 -1.77 -10.79
CA PHE A 26 -1.15 -1.98 -9.62
C PHE A 26 -1.87 -3.33 -9.63
N LEU A 27 -2.48 -3.71 -10.75
CA LEU A 27 -3.19 -4.98 -10.89
C LEU A 27 -2.23 -6.15 -10.74
N ARG A 28 -1.03 -6.03 -11.33
CA ARG A 28 0.02 -7.03 -11.21
C ARG A 28 0.52 -7.16 -9.76
N PHE A 29 0.75 -6.03 -9.09
CA PHE A 29 1.17 -5.99 -7.70
C PHE A 29 0.12 -6.56 -6.74
N SER A 30 -1.16 -6.27 -6.99
CA SER A 30 -2.30 -6.70 -6.17
C SER A 30 -2.78 -8.11 -6.49
N ASP A 31 -2.12 -8.80 -7.43
CA ASP A 31 -2.47 -10.13 -7.91
C ASP A 31 -3.91 -10.25 -8.47
N ILE A 32 -4.43 -9.14 -8.99
CA ILE A 32 -5.73 -9.06 -9.64
C ILE A 32 -5.57 -9.46 -11.11
N SER A 33 -6.34 -10.46 -11.55
CA SER A 33 -6.33 -10.86 -12.96
C SER A 33 -6.74 -9.70 -13.88
N PHE A 34 -5.95 -9.47 -14.94
CA PHE A 34 -6.27 -8.48 -15.98
C PHE A 34 -7.61 -8.77 -16.68
N LEU A 35 -8.06 -10.03 -16.67
CA LEU A 35 -9.33 -10.46 -17.25
C LEU A 35 -10.51 -10.34 -16.28
N SER A 36 -10.28 -9.87 -15.05
CA SER A 36 -11.40 -9.62 -14.14
C SER A 36 -12.30 -8.52 -14.69
N PRO A 37 -13.64 -8.61 -14.52
CA PRO A 37 -14.57 -7.59 -15.03
C PRO A 37 -14.23 -6.17 -14.53
N GLY A 38 -13.76 -6.06 -13.28
CA GLY A 38 -13.30 -4.80 -12.69
C GLY A 38 -12.08 -4.23 -13.41
N ALA A 39 -11.04 -5.03 -13.64
CA ALA A 39 -9.85 -4.60 -14.38
C ALA A 39 -10.20 -4.16 -15.81
N PHE A 40 -11.02 -4.94 -16.51
CA PHE A 40 -11.45 -4.60 -17.87
C PHE A 40 -12.18 -3.25 -17.93
N PHE A 41 -13.12 -3.02 -17.01
CA PHE A 41 -13.84 -1.76 -16.91
C PHE A 41 -12.89 -0.58 -16.62
N SER A 42 -11.95 -0.75 -15.69
CA SER A 42 -10.94 0.27 -15.37
C SER A 42 -10.04 0.60 -16.58
N PHE A 43 -9.56 -0.41 -17.32
CA PHE A 43 -8.81 -0.18 -18.55
C PHE A 43 -9.63 0.57 -19.60
N ALA A 44 -10.88 0.17 -19.83
CA ALA A 44 -11.74 0.80 -20.83
C ALA A 44 -11.96 2.29 -20.53
N VAL A 45 -12.23 2.64 -19.27
CA VAL A 45 -12.39 4.03 -18.83
C VAL A 45 -11.09 4.83 -19.02
N LEU A 46 -9.95 4.30 -18.59
CA LEU A 46 -8.66 4.99 -18.72
C LEU A 46 -8.21 5.12 -20.17
N ILE A 47 -8.48 4.12 -21.01
CA ILE A 47 -8.23 4.20 -22.46
C ILE A 47 -9.09 5.31 -23.07
N LEU A 48 -10.38 5.40 -22.73
CA LEU A 48 -11.26 6.44 -23.26
C LEU A 48 -10.77 7.85 -22.86
N ILE A 49 -10.46 8.06 -21.59
CA ILE A 49 -9.92 9.34 -21.09
C ILE A 49 -8.57 9.64 -21.76
N GLY A 50 -7.72 8.63 -21.88
CA GLY A 50 -6.42 8.71 -22.52
C GLY A 50 -6.52 9.08 -24.00
N LEU A 51 -7.48 8.52 -24.74
CA LEU A 51 -7.72 8.85 -26.14
C LEU A 51 -8.14 10.30 -26.31
N ILE A 52 -8.99 10.83 -25.42
CA ILE A 52 -9.39 12.24 -25.42
C ILE A 52 -8.16 13.12 -25.17
N ALA A 53 -7.37 12.82 -24.15
CA ALA A 53 -6.14 13.56 -23.84
C ALA A 53 -5.14 13.52 -25.01
N GLY A 54 -4.94 12.33 -25.60
CA GLY A 54 -4.06 12.11 -26.75
C GLY A 54 -4.53 12.85 -28.00
N LEU A 55 -5.84 12.91 -28.25
CA LEU A 55 -6.43 13.68 -29.35
C LEU A 55 -6.20 15.19 -29.18
N VAL A 56 -6.40 15.71 -27.95
CA VAL A 56 -6.11 17.12 -27.63
C VAL A 56 -4.62 17.42 -27.85
N MET A 57 -3.72 16.53 -27.45
CA MET A 57 -2.28 16.65 -27.71
C MET A 57 -1.94 16.61 -29.20
N ALA A 58 -2.56 15.71 -29.97
CA ALA A 58 -2.29 15.58 -31.40
C ALA A 58 -2.70 16.85 -32.19
N LEU A 59 -3.78 17.51 -31.77
CA LEU A 59 -4.35 18.69 -32.44
C LEU A 59 -3.80 20.02 -31.92
N GLY A 60 -3.47 20.11 -30.63
CA GLY A 60 -3.17 21.36 -29.90
C GLY A 60 -1.77 21.96 -30.11
N GLY A 61 -0.92 21.32 -30.92
CA GLY A 61 0.44 21.82 -31.22
C GLY A 61 1.42 21.72 -30.04
N ASN A 62 2.61 22.30 -30.21
CA ASN A 62 3.75 22.06 -29.31
C ASN A 62 3.52 22.51 -27.86
N LEU A 63 2.80 23.61 -27.64
CA LEU A 63 2.52 24.11 -26.29
C LEU A 63 1.56 23.18 -25.55
N MET A 64 0.44 22.82 -26.18
CA MET A 64 -0.55 21.92 -25.58
C MET A 64 0.05 20.54 -25.28
N GLN A 65 0.87 20.02 -26.18
CA GLN A 65 1.59 18.76 -25.96
C GLN A 65 2.53 18.83 -24.74
N ALA A 66 3.19 19.96 -24.51
CA ALA A 66 4.09 20.11 -23.36
C ALA A 66 3.31 20.23 -22.05
N LEU A 67 2.23 21.03 -22.04
CA LEU A 67 1.38 21.23 -20.86
C LEU A 67 0.59 19.98 -20.47
N MET A 68 0.00 19.27 -21.43
CA MET A 68 -0.72 18.03 -21.15
C MET A 68 0.24 16.91 -20.72
N GLY A 69 1.39 16.80 -21.39
CA GLY A 69 2.41 15.82 -21.04
C GLY A 69 2.97 16.04 -19.63
N SER A 70 3.28 17.28 -19.28
CA SER A 70 3.75 17.62 -17.93
C SER A 70 2.66 17.42 -16.88
N GLY A 71 1.41 17.78 -17.17
CA GLY A 71 0.27 17.55 -16.29
C GLY A 71 0.08 16.07 -15.96
N ILE A 72 0.16 15.19 -16.98
CA ILE A 72 0.09 13.74 -16.79
C ILE A 72 1.25 13.24 -15.94
N ILE A 73 2.50 13.65 -16.24
CA ILE A 73 3.68 13.23 -15.46
C ILE A 73 3.53 13.66 -14.00
N VAL A 74 3.23 14.94 -13.73
CA VAL A 74 3.08 15.44 -12.36
C VAL A 74 1.96 14.71 -11.63
N LEU A 75 0.82 14.48 -12.28
CA LEU A 75 -0.29 13.75 -11.68
C LEU A 75 0.13 12.33 -11.28
N LEU A 76 0.83 11.60 -12.15
CA LEU A 76 1.30 10.25 -11.87
C LEU A 76 2.38 10.19 -10.79
N PHE A 77 3.35 11.11 -10.80
CA PHE A 77 4.38 11.12 -9.76
C PHE A 77 3.81 11.56 -8.41
N SER A 78 2.90 12.53 -8.40
CA SER A 78 2.28 13.00 -7.15
C SER A 78 1.36 11.98 -6.50
N SER A 79 0.82 11.00 -7.24
CA SER A 79 0.04 9.91 -6.65
C SER A 79 0.90 8.87 -5.91
N GLU A 80 2.17 8.74 -6.27
CA GLU A 80 3.09 7.75 -5.67
C GLU A 80 3.84 8.27 -4.45
N ILE A 81 3.97 9.59 -4.30
CA ILE A 81 4.73 10.15 -3.19
C ILE A 81 3.85 10.24 -1.94
N ASP A 82 4.33 9.65 -0.84
CA ASP A 82 3.66 9.74 0.47
C ASP A 82 3.43 11.22 0.82
N PRO A 83 2.17 11.63 1.06
CA PRO A 83 1.86 13.00 1.43
C PRO A 83 2.66 13.45 2.66
N SER A 84 2.98 12.57 3.60
CA SER A 84 3.75 12.94 4.79
C SER A 84 5.18 13.40 4.49
N LEU A 85 5.80 12.89 3.42
CA LEU A 85 7.21 13.14 3.09
C LEU A 85 7.41 14.41 2.25
N LEU A 86 6.40 14.80 1.45
CA LEU A 86 6.42 16.06 0.70
C LEU A 86 6.08 17.29 1.54
N TYR A 87 5.44 17.13 2.71
CA TYR A 87 4.72 18.24 3.35
C TYR A 87 5.06 18.45 4.84
N PRO A 88 6.33 18.70 5.22
CA PRO A 88 6.65 19.00 6.61
C PRO A 88 6.22 20.42 7.05
N GLN A 89 6.07 21.40 6.15
CA GLN A 89 5.84 22.81 6.55
C GLN A 89 5.05 23.65 5.51
N GLY A 90 3.77 23.92 5.80
CA GLY A 90 3.06 25.22 5.62
C GLY A 90 2.94 25.92 4.26
N ILE A 91 3.72 25.59 3.22
CA ILE A 91 3.59 26.24 1.90
C ILE A 91 2.27 25.78 1.27
N GLN A 92 1.46 26.73 0.81
CA GLN A 92 0.18 26.44 0.16
C GLN A 92 0.37 25.60 -1.12
N HIS A 93 0.30 24.28 -0.93
CA HIS A 93 0.13 23.10 -1.79
C HIS A 93 -0.12 23.33 -3.30
N ARG A 94 -0.85 24.37 -3.68
CA ARG A 94 -1.22 24.66 -5.07
C ARG A 94 -0.03 25.14 -5.90
N TYR A 95 0.90 25.88 -5.30
CA TYR A 95 2.00 26.50 -6.05
C TYR A 95 3.12 25.53 -6.41
N VAL A 96 3.36 24.49 -5.60
CA VAL A 96 4.42 23.49 -5.86
C VAL A 96 4.05 22.63 -7.07
N LEU A 97 2.80 22.17 -7.16
CA LEU A 97 2.32 21.41 -8.32
C LEU A 97 2.36 22.26 -9.60
N LEU A 98 1.92 23.53 -9.53
CA LEU A 98 1.98 24.44 -10.66
C LEU A 98 3.42 24.69 -11.12
N LEU A 99 4.36 24.89 -10.18
CA LEU A 99 5.77 25.05 -10.48
C LEU A 99 6.36 23.78 -11.13
N ALA A 100 6.03 22.60 -10.62
CA ALA A 100 6.47 21.32 -11.20
C ALA A 100 5.95 21.14 -12.64
N VAL A 101 4.65 21.44 -12.88
CA VAL A 101 4.06 21.41 -14.23
C VAL A 101 4.78 22.39 -15.16
N LEU A 102 5.10 23.60 -14.68
CA LEU A 102 5.80 24.61 -15.47
C LEU A 102 7.23 24.17 -15.81
N LEU A 103 8.01 23.69 -14.83
CA LEU A 103 9.38 23.22 -15.04
C LEU A 103 9.44 22.03 -16.00
N ILE A 104 8.56 21.03 -15.81
CA ILE A 104 8.50 19.86 -16.70
C ILE A 104 8.01 20.29 -18.09
N SER A 105 7.09 21.24 -18.20
CA SER A 105 6.66 21.79 -19.50
C SER A 105 7.82 22.44 -20.24
N ILE A 106 8.67 23.20 -19.56
CA ILE A 106 9.88 23.80 -20.17
C ILE A 106 10.79 22.69 -20.69
N ILE A 107 11.07 21.66 -19.89
CA ILE A 107 11.91 20.53 -20.31
C ILE A 107 11.33 19.81 -21.53
N LEU A 108 10.03 19.48 -21.50
CA LEU A 108 9.36 18.86 -22.65
C LEU A 108 9.32 19.77 -23.87
N HIS A 109 9.25 21.10 -23.67
CA HIS A 109 9.32 22.08 -24.74
C HIS A 109 10.70 22.06 -25.42
N LEU A 110 11.79 22.01 -24.64
CA LEU A 110 13.15 21.87 -25.17
C LEU A 110 13.33 20.55 -25.95
N LEU A 111 12.69 19.47 -25.48
CA LEU A 111 12.69 18.16 -26.14
C LEU A 111 11.70 18.06 -27.31
N ARG A 112 11.19 19.17 -27.87
CA ARG A 112 10.08 19.15 -28.86
C ARG A 112 10.25 18.18 -30.03
N GLU A 113 11.48 17.97 -30.52
CA GLU A 113 11.75 17.11 -31.68
C GLU A 113 11.66 15.61 -31.32
N HIS A 114 12.03 15.24 -30.10
CA HIS A 114 12.05 13.85 -29.63
C HIS A 114 11.00 13.56 -28.55
N ARG A 115 10.13 14.51 -28.22
CA ARG A 115 9.20 14.44 -27.09
C ARG A 115 8.33 13.19 -27.12
N VAL A 116 7.72 12.92 -28.27
CA VAL A 116 6.80 11.78 -28.42
C VAL A 116 7.55 10.46 -28.24
N GLN A 117 8.77 10.36 -28.77
CA GLN A 117 9.63 9.17 -28.64
C GLN A 117 10.03 8.98 -27.18
N PHE A 118 10.47 10.05 -26.52
CA PHE A 118 10.81 10.02 -25.09
C PHE A 118 9.63 9.55 -24.23
N LEU A 119 8.45 10.16 -24.39
CA LEU A 119 7.28 9.81 -23.60
C LEU A 119 6.79 8.38 -23.88
N LEU A 120 6.83 7.93 -25.15
CA LEU A 120 6.51 6.55 -25.51
C LEU A 120 7.48 5.55 -24.87
N VAL A 121 8.78 5.86 -24.84
CA VAL A 121 9.78 5.00 -24.17
C VAL A 121 9.51 4.94 -22.68
N VAL A 122 9.29 6.09 -22.02
CA VAL A 122 9.04 6.13 -20.57
C VAL A 122 7.78 5.36 -20.20
N PHE A 123 6.63 5.70 -20.79
CA PHE A 123 5.36 5.06 -20.46
C PHE A 123 5.24 3.64 -21.01
N GLY A 124 5.85 3.36 -22.16
CA GLY A 124 5.90 2.01 -22.74
C GLY A 124 6.74 1.07 -21.90
N THR A 125 7.90 1.53 -21.43
CA THR A 125 8.74 0.75 -20.51
C THR A 125 8.03 0.53 -19.19
N TRP A 126 7.41 1.56 -18.61
CA TRP A 126 6.63 1.40 -17.38
C TRP A 126 5.49 0.41 -17.55
N TRP A 127 4.70 0.52 -18.62
CA TRP A 127 3.62 -0.42 -18.90
C TRP A 127 4.14 -1.85 -19.09
N LEU A 128 5.23 -2.03 -19.86
CA LEU A 128 5.84 -3.34 -20.11
C LEU A 128 6.39 -3.97 -18.84
N VAL A 129 7.10 -3.19 -18.02
CA VAL A 129 7.60 -3.64 -16.71
C VAL A 129 6.41 -4.00 -15.82
N GLY A 130 5.36 -3.20 -15.77
CA GLY A 130 4.14 -3.52 -14.99
C GLY A 130 3.46 -4.81 -15.46
N ALA A 131 3.45 -5.09 -16.77
CA ALA A 131 2.81 -6.28 -17.33
C ALA A 131 3.64 -7.55 -17.12
N VAL A 132 4.96 -7.46 -17.27
CA VAL A 132 5.87 -8.62 -17.34
C VAL A 132 6.58 -8.89 -16.02
N SER A 133 6.64 -7.91 -15.11
CA SER A 133 7.38 -8.07 -13.85
C SER A 133 6.97 -9.37 -13.15
N PRO A 134 7.95 -10.20 -12.76
CA PRO A 134 7.68 -11.43 -12.06
C PRO A 134 6.87 -11.09 -10.81
N LYS A 135 5.89 -11.92 -10.50
CA LYS A 135 5.20 -11.83 -9.21
C LYS A 135 6.30 -11.93 -8.17
N LYS A 136 6.49 -10.86 -7.40
CA LYS A 136 7.42 -10.90 -6.29
C LYS A 136 6.71 -11.76 -5.25
N ASP A 137 7.10 -13.02 -5.13
CA ASP A 137 6.74 -13.84 -3.97
C ASP A 137 7.47 -13.22 -2.78
N ILE A 138 6.93 -12.13 -2.23
CA ILE A 138 7.49 -11.48 -1.05
C ILE A 138 7.07 -12.26 0.19
N THR A 139 7.19 -13.58 0.15
CA THR A 139 6.94 -14.44 1.29
C THR A 139 8.30 -14.58 1.97
N GLN A 140 8.65 -13.65 2.87
CA GLN A 140 9.79 -13.90 3.75
C GLN A 140 9.36 -14.98 4.72
N VAL A 141 9.79 -16.22 4.44
CA VAL A 141 9.63 -17.34 5.36
C VAL A 141 10.92 -17.43 6.17
N SER A 142 10.89 -16.90 7.38
CA SER A 142 11.89 -17.26 8.39
C SER A 142 11.38 -18.54 9.06
N GLU A 143 11.89 -19.69 8.62
CA GLU A 143 11.73 -20.97 9.31
C GLU A 143 12.90 -21.12 10.29
N GLN A 144 12.64 -20.87 11.58
CA GLN A 144 13.59 -21.18 12.64
C GLN A 144 13.37 -22.61 13.12
N SER A 145 14.44 -23.40 13.10
CA SER A 145 14.33 -24.86 13.20
C SER A 145 14.46 -25.41 14.63
N HIS A 146 13.65 -26.44 14.88
CA HIS A 146 13.79 -27.55 15.84
C HIS A 146 13.61 -27.27 17.33
N HIS A 147 12.37 -27.12 17.79
CA HIS A 147 11.90 -27.71 19.06
C HIS A 147 10.47 -28.23 18.84
N GLN A 148 10.11 -29.39 19.41
CA GLN A 148 8.75 -29.93 19.28
C GLN A 148 7.75 -29.07 20.09
N PRO A 149 6.56 -28.78 19.55
CA PRO A 149 5.50 -28.12 20.31
C PRO A 149 5.16 -28.93 21.55
N ASP A 150 4.96 -28.25 22.68
CA ASP A 150 4.40 -28.88 23.85
C ASP A 150 2.93 -29.22 23.57
N GLU A 151 2.66 -30.49 23.28
CA GLU A 151 1.33 -31.00 22.95
C GLU A 151 0.35 -30.93 24.13
N SER A 152 0.84 -30.66 25.35
CA SER A 152 -0.02 -30.50 26.53
C SER A 152 -0.76 -29.16 26.58
N LEU A 153 -0.32 -28.16 25.79
CA LEU A 153 -0.92 -26.83 25.77
C LEU A 153 -2.04 -26.72 24.72
N PRO A 154 -3.17 -26.08 25.05
CA PRO A 154 -4.24 -25.88 24.07
C PRO A 154 -3.80 -24.89 22.98
N PRO A 155 -4.15 -25.12 21.71
CA PRO A 155 -3.77 -24.22 20.63
C PRO A 155 -4.36 -22.81 20.83
N TYR A 156 -3.52 -21.79 20.64
CA TYR A 156 -3.93 -20.39 20.69
C TYR A 156 -3.91 -19.80 19.28
N ILE A 157 -5.09 -19.41 18.78
CA ILE A 157 -5.25 -18.79 17.46
C ILE A 157 -5.80 -17.38 17.65
N HIS A 158 -5.06 -16.38 17.16
CA HIS A 158 -5.48 -14.98 17.17
C HIS A 158 -5.61 -14.47 15.73
N ILE A 159 -6.85 -14.22 15.30
CA ILE A 159 -7.17 -13.72 13.96
C ILE A 159 -7.47 -12.22 14.07
N ILE A 160 -6.77 -11.41 13.28
CA ILE A 160 -6.97 -9.97 13.22
C ILE A 160 -7.36 -9.58 11.81
N LEU A 161 -8.49 -8.87 11.69
CA LEU A 161 -9.02 -8.40 10.40
C LEU A 161 -8.71 -6.90 10.25
N ASN A 162 -7.83 -6.55 9.30
CA ASN A 162 -7.52 -5.15 9.05
C ASN A 162 -8.68 -4.42 8.34
N GLY A 163 -8.97 -3.19 8.76
CA GLY A 163 -10.06 -2.38 8.22
C GLY A 163 -11.47 -2.88 8.56
N HIS A 164 -11.60 -3.91 9.40
CA HIS A 164 -12.88 -4.49 9.77
C HIS A 164 -13.53 -3.69 10.90
N ILE A 165 -14.80 -3.33 10.71
CA ILE A 165 -15.61 -2.65 11.72
C ILE A 165 -16.26 -3.65 12.68
N GLY A 166 -16.28 -3.35 13.97
CA GLY A 166 -16.96 -4.18 14.97
C GLY A 166 -18.45 -4.35 14.67
N ILE A 167 -19.07 -5.43 15.18
CA ILE A 167 -20.47 -5.78 14.88
C ILE A 167 -21.45 -4.66 15.26
N GLU A 168 -21.19 -3.92 16.34
CA GLU A 168 -22.01 -2.77 16.76
C GLU A 168 -21.61 -1.44 16.10
N GLY A 169 -20.48 -1.40 15.40
CA GLY A 169 -20.05 -0.22 14.64
C GLY A 169 -20.65 -0.12 13.24
N ILE A 170 -21.35 -1.16 12.76
CA ILE A 170 -21.90 -1.19 11.39
C ILE A 170 -22.89 -0.01 11.20
N PRO A 171 -22.68 0.86 10.20
CA PRO A 171 -23.50 2.07 10.04
C PRO A 171 -24.99 1.76 9.83
N PRO A 172 -25.92 2.62 10.31
CA PRO A 172 -27.36 2.39 10.16
C PRO A 172 -27.84 2.24 8.72
N SER A 173 -27.16 2.89 7.76
CA SER A 173 -27.44 2.77 6.32
C SER A 173 -27.30 1.33 5.81
N PHE A 174 -26.38 0.55 6.39
CA PHE A 174 -26.12 -0.85 6.06
C PHE A 174 -26.77 -1.83 7.05
N ASN A 175 -27.17 -1.37 8.23
CA ASN A 175 -27.71 -2.19 9.31
C ASN A 175 -29.12 -1.75 9.73
N LYS A 176 -30.05 -1.74 8.76
CA LYS A 176 -31.45 -1.36 9.01
C LYS A 176 -32.05 -2.21 10.13
N ASN A 177 -32.55 -1.55 11.17
CA ASN A 177 -33.15 -2.17 12.36
C ASN A 177 -32.26 -3.23 13.03
N ASN A 178 -30.93 -3.05 12.98
CA ASN A 178 -29.94 -3.94 13.59
C ASN A 178 -29.96 -5.41 13.08
N LYS A 179 -30.65 -5.69 11.96
CA LYS A 179 -30.82 -7.06 11.46
C LYS A 179 -29.49 -7.75 11.16
N LEU A 180 -28.55 -7.04 10.55
CA LEU A 180 -27.24 -7.60 10.20
C LEU A 180 -26.41 -7.89 11.44
N SER A 181 -26.34 -6.94 12.38
CA SER A 181 -25.61 -7.14 13.64
C SER A 181 -26.17 -8.30 14.46
N LEU A 182 -27.50 -8.42 14.57
CA LEU A 182 -28.14 -9.53 15.28
C LEU A 182 -27.85 -10.88 14.62
N LYS A 183 -27.92 -10.94 13.29
CA LYS A 183 -27.58 -12.14 12.53
C LYS A 183 -26.13 -12.57 12.75
N LEU A 184 -25.19 -11.62 12.72
CA LEU A 184 -23.76 -11.90 12.96
C LEU A 184 -23.50 -12.36 14.40
N LYS A 185 -24.07 -11.66 15.40
CA LYS A 185 -23.97 -12.08 16.81
C LYS A 185 -24.48 -13.50 17.00
N LYS A 186 -25.69 -13.79 16.52
CA LYS A 186 -26.28 -15.12 16.60
C LYS A 186 -25.41 -16.18 15.95
N LYS A 187 -24.88 -15.91 14.75
CA LYS A 187 -23.99 -16.84 14.04
C LYS A 187 -22.76 -17.23 14.87
N TYR A 188 -22.10 -16.27 15.52
CA TYR A 188 -20.93 -16.55 16.35
C TYR A 188 -21.30 -17.26 17.66
N ILE A 189 -22.39 -16.85 18.31
CA ILE A 189 -22.88 -17.50 19.55
C ILE A 189 -23.30 -18.95 19.29
N ASP A 190 -23.97 -19.22 18.16
CA ASP A 190 -24.37 -20.58 17.75
C ASP A 190 -23.13 -21.47 17.43
N GLN A 191 -21.93 -20.89 17.37
CA GLN A 191 -20.63 -21.57 17.23
C GLN A 191 -19.79 -21.51 18.52
N ASP A 192 -20.43 -21.26 19.67
CA ASP A 192 -19.82 -21.19 21.00
C ASP A 192 -18.78 -20.07 21.20
N PHE A 193 -18.78 -19.04 20.34
CA PHE A 193 -17.96 -17.86 20.58
C PHE A 193 -18.61 -16.91 21.58
N LEU A 194 -17.79 -16.37 22.49
CA LEU A 194 -18.14 -15.19 23.28
C LEU A 194 -18.02 -13.93 22.41
N VAL A 195 -19.11 -13.19 22.27
CA VAL A 195 -19.17 -12.02 21.39
C VAL A 195 -19.23 -10.73 22.20
N PHE A 196 -18.20 -9.91 22.07
CA PHE A 196 -18.12 -8.58 22.70
C PHE A 196 -18.48 -7.49 21.67
N GLY A 197 -19.71 -6.97 21.73
CA GLY A 197 -20.17 -5.97 20.76
C GLY A 197 -19.55 -4.58 20.93
N ARG A 198 -19.19 -4.20 22.15
CA ARG A 198 -18.61 -2.90 22.52
C ARG A 198 -17.10 -2.98 22.75
N SER A 199 -16.41 -3.75 21.91
CA SER A 199 -14.96 -3.80 21.88
C SER A 199 -14.42 -2.67 21.00
N TYR A 200 -13.50 -1.87 21.52
CA TYR A 200 -12.91 -0.74 20.79
C TYR A 200 -11.41 -0.96 20.63
N SER A 201 -10.88 -0.60 19.46
CA SER A 201 -9.45 -0.38 19.33
C SER A 201 -9.09 0.96 19.98
N ARG A 202 -7.96 1.01 20.69
CA ARG A 202 -7.52 2.24 21.36
C ARG A 202 -7.18 3.35 20.36
N PHE A 203 -6.61 2.96 19.22
CA PHE A 203 -6.21 3.88 18.17
C PHE A 203 -6.92 3.53 16.86
N ALA A 204 -7.23 4.57 16.06
CA ALA A 204 -7.83 4.42 14.74
C ALA A 204 -6.81 4.01 13.66
N LYS A 205 -5.53 4.36 13.84
CA LYS A 205 -4.47 3.99 12.90
C LYS A 205 -4.05 2.54 13.13
N THR A 206 -4.03 1.73 12.07
CA THR A 206 -3.67 0.29 12.11
C THR A 206 -2.37 0.04 12.85
N ALA A 207 -1.27 0.73 12.49
CA ALA A 207 0.03 0.52 13.12
C ALA A 207 0.02 0.77 14.64
N LEU A 208 -0.63 1.85 15.08
CA LEU A 208 -0.74 2.18 16.51
C LEU A 208 -1.66 1.21 17.25
N SER A 209 -2.77 0.81 16.63
CA SER A 209 -3.71 -0.15 17.19
C SER A 209 -3.03 -1.50 17.42
N PHE A 210 -2.34 -2.03 16.40
CA PHE A 210 -1.56 -3.26 16.49
C PHE A 210 -0.49 -3.20 17.56
N ALA A 211 0.33 -2.15 17.57
CA ALA A 211 1.35 -1.97 18.58
C ALA A 211 0.76 -1.93 20.00
N SER A 212 -0.42 -1.30 20.17
CA SER A 212 -1.11 -1.16 21.45
C SER A 212 -1.61 -2.50 22.01
N PHE A 213 -2.39 -3.28 21.23
CA PHE A 213 -2.97 -4.50 21.78
C PHE A 213 -1.95 -5.65 21.88
N LEU A 214 -0.96 -5.72 20.99
CA LEU A 214 0.11 -6.72 21.07
C LEU A 214 1.05 -6.50 22.26
N ASN A 215 1.09 -5.27 22.78
CA ASN A 215 1.88 -4.89 23.96
C ASN A 215 1.05 -4.66 25.23
N PHE A 216 -0.22 -5.09 25.24
CA PHE A 216 -1.13 -4.96 26.39
C PHE A 216 -1.21 -3.53 26.94
N GLN A 217 -1.16 -2.53 26.05
CA GLN A 217 -1.12 -1.14 26.47
C GLN A 217 -2.44 -0.70 27.14
N SER A 218 -2.30 -0.16 28.35
CA SER A 218 -3.44 0.25 29.19
C SER A 218 -3.81 1.74 29.08
N ASN A 219 -2.95 2.60 28.54
CA ASN A 219 -3.17 4.04 28.41
C ASN A 219 -3.16 4.54 26.96
N ASP A 220 -3.61 5.76 26.74
CA ASP A 220 -3.76 6.38 25.40
C ASP A 220 -2.50 7.06 24.87
N ASN A 221 -1.33 6.85 25.48
CA ASN A 221 -0.09 7.47 25.02
C ASN A 221 0.57 6.65 23.91
N PRO A 222 0.50 7.04 22.62
CA PRO A 222 1.08 6.26 21.53
C PRO A 222 2.61 6.13 21.65
N GLU A 223 3.29 7.04 22.35
CA GLU A 223 4.75 7.08 22.50
C GLU A 223 5.32 5.87 23.24
N LEU A 224 4.52 5.21 24.10
CA LEU A 224 4.98 4.06 24.89
C LEU A 224 5.28 2.81 24.07
N ASN A 225 4.77 2.74 22.83
CA ASN A 225 5.08 1.64 21.93
C ASN A 225 6.31 1.94 21.07
N TRP A 226 6.89 3.13 21.17
CA TRP A 226 8.08 3.48 20.43
C TRP A 226 9.31 3.40 21.34
N VAL A 227 10.33 2.71 20.87
CA VAL A 227 11.61 2.54 21.56
C VAL A 227 12.68 3.14 20.66
N ARG A 228 13.59 3.94 21.21
CA ARG A 228 14.78 4.35 20.46
C ARG A 228 15.59 3.10 20.17
N VAL A 229 15.78 2.78 18.89
CA VAL A 229 16.65 1.67 18.51
C VAL A 229 18.08 2.17 18.64
N GLU A 230 18.78 1.73 19.68
CA GLU A 230 20.22 1.92 19.74
C GLU A 230 20.85 1.16 18.57
N SER A 231 21.65 1.87 17.77
CA SER A 231 22.40 1.31 16.65
C SER A 231 23.55 0.44 17.22
N GLY A 232 23.20 -0.76 17.67
CA GLY A 232 24.12 -1.71 18.30
C GLY A 232 23.94 -3.10 17.72
N ALA A 233 24.91 -3.51 16.91
CA ALA A 233 25.18 -4.87 16.41
C ALA A 233 24.05 -5.59 15.64
N GLY A 234 24.13 -5.55 14.30
CA GLY A 234 23.71 -6.70 13.48
C GLY A 234 22.80 -6.45 12.27
N PHE A 235 22.22 -5.26 12.09
CA PHE A 235 21.33 -5.02 10.94
C PHE A 235 21.94 -4.05 9.92
N ARG A 236 22.14 -4.52 8.68
CA ARG A 236 22.31 -3.67 7.48
C ARG A 236 20.94 -3.51 6.82
N PRO A 237 20.36 -2.31 6.91
CA PRO A 237 19.80 -1.70 5.71
C PRO A 237 20.00 -0.17 5.74
N THR A 238 20.87 0.34 4.86
CA THR A 238 20.94 1.77 4.44
C THR A 238 21.19 2.82 5.55
N PRO A 239 21.68 4.03 5.23
CA PRO A 239 22.40 4.83 6.21
C PRO A 239 21.48 5.28 7.36
N PRO A 240 22.00 5.30 8.61
CA PRO A 240 21.21 5.54 9.80
C PRO A 240 20.71 6.99 9.79
N ALA A 241 19.40 7.17 9.70
CA ALA A 241 18.80 8.35 10.29
C ALA A 241 19.08 8.25 11.80
N LYS A 242 19.94 9.15 12.30
CA LYS A 242 20.09 9.45 13.73
C LYS A 242 18.66 9.59 14.29
N ASP A 243 18.30 8.75 15.27
CA ASP A 243 16.97 8.67 15.89
C ASP A 243 15.87 7.92 15.10
N SER A 244 16.15 6.72 14.57
CA SER A 244 15.06 5.82 14.15
C SER A 244 14.28 5.31 15.38
N LEU A 245 13.09 5.86 15.62
CA LEU A 245 12.11 5.25 16.53
C LEU A 245 11.72 3.87 15.98
N GLY A 246 12.05 2.82 16.72
CA GLY A 246 11.53 1.47 16.48
C GLY A 246 10.27 1.24 17.30
N VAL A 247 9.55 0.18 17.00
CA VAL A 247 8.40 -0.27 17.82
C VAL A 247 8.91 -1.24 18.88
N ARG A 248 8.27 -1.25 20.05
CA ARG A 248 8.57 -2.18 21.15
C ARG A 248 8.37 -3.64 20.70
N PRO A 249 9.26 -4.58 21.09
CA PRO A 249 9.06 -6.02 20.87
C PRO A 249 7.72 -6.50 21.43
N ASN A 250 7.04 -7.39 20.71
CA ASN A 250 5.67 -7.83 20.98
C ASN A 250 5.55 -8.62 22.31
N ALA A 251 4.95 -7.99 23.32
CA ALA A 251 4.78 -8.59 24.65
C ALA A 251 3.88 -9.84 24.66
N LEU A 252 2.87 -9.91 23.79
CA LEU A 252 2.01 -11.10 23.65
C LEU A 252 2.84 -12.30 23.18
N PHE A 253 3.69 -12.12 22.16
CA PHE A 253 4.54 -13.20 21.64
C PHE A 253 5.55 -13.68 22.68
N GLN A 254 6.15 -12.76 23.42
CA GLN A 254 7.04 -13.12 24.53
C GLN A 254 6.30 -13.88 25.62
N THR A 255 5.09 -13.44 25.98
CA THR A 255 4.26 -14.11 27.00
C THR A 255 3.90 -15.54 26.58
N LEU A 256 3.51 -15.72 25.31
CA LEU A 256 3.22 -17.05 24.75
C LEU A 256 4.48 -17.92 24.71
N GLY A 257 5.60 -17.39 24.20
CA GLY A 257 6.87 -18.11 24.16
C GLY A 257 7.35 -18.58 25.54
N ASN A 258 7.23 -17.72 26.55
CA ASN A 258 7.58 -18.05 27.95
C ASN A 258 6.67 -19.12 28.56
N ARG A 259 5.44 -19.27 28.03
CA ARG A 259 4.50 -20.32 28.43
C ARG A 259 4.69 -21.63 27.68
N GLY A 260 5.67 -21.72 26.77
CA GLY A 260 5.97 -22.92 26.00
C GLY A 260 5.35 -22.96 24.60
N TYR A 261 4.63 -21.91 24.19
CA TYR A 261 4.05 -21.84 22.84
C TYR A 261 5.09 -21.55 21.76
N PHE A 262 4.89 -22.14 20.59
CA PHE A 262 5.51 -21.71 19.35
C PHE A 262 4.62 -20.68 18.66
N VAL A 263 5.20 -19.53 18.35
CA VAL A 263 4.48 -18.44 17.68
C VAL A 263 4.65 -18.62 16.18
N ASN A 264 3.53 -18.84 15.50
CA ASN A 264 3.46 -18.78 14.04
C ASN A 264 2.71 -17.51 13.63
N VAL A 265 3.29 -16.73 12.72
CA VAL A 265 2.72 -15.48 12.23
C VAL A 265 2.50 -15.59 10.73
N PHE A 266 1.29 -15.23 10.30
CA PHE A 266 0.94 -15.09 8.90
C PHE A 266 0.27 -13.73 8.73
N SER A 267 0.93 -12.80 8.03
CA SER A 267 0.43 -11.46 7.80
C SER A 267 0.64 -11.02 6.34
N PRO A 268 -0.44 -10.63 5.64
CA PRO A 268 -0.31 -10.02 4.31
C PRO A 268 0.13 -8.55 4.40
N MET A 269 0.21 -7.97 5.60
CA MET A 269 0.66 -6.58 5.80
C MET A 269 2.09 -6.55 6.32
N VAL A 270 2.88 -5.59 5.82
CA VAL A 270 4.14 -5.21 6.43
C VAL A 270 3.84 -4.45 7.72
N LEU A 271 3.88 -5.15 8.85
CA LEU A 271 3.94 -4.51 10.15
C LEU A 271 5.36 -4.68 10.67
N PRO A 272 6.12 -3.59 10.86
CA PRO A 272 7.46 -3.70 11.39
C PRO A 272 7.41 -4.43 12.74
N LEU A 273 8.30 -5.42 12.90
CA LEU A 273 8.56 -6.17 14.14
C LEU A 273 7.54 -7.27 14.53
N LEU A 274 6.67 -7.71 13.62
CA LEU A 274 5.96 -8.99 13.83
C LEU A 274 6.92 -10.19 13.84
N CYS A 275 7.95 -10.14 12.99
CA CYS A 275 9.00 -11.14 12.89
C CYS A 275 10.34 -10.54 13.36
N ASP A 276 10.43 -10.15 14.63
CA ASP A 276 11.68 -9.63 15.19
C ASP A 276 12.52 -10.77 15.80
N ASP A 277 13.65 -11.07 15.15
CA ASP A 277 14.61 -12.08 15.61
C ASP A 277 15.31 -11.68 16.93
N ARG A 278 15.18 -10.41 17.38
CA ARG A 278 15.71 -9.95 18.68
C ARG A 278 14.83 -10.34 19.85
N ALA A 279 13.55 -10.66 19.62
CA ALA A 279 12.68 -11.10 20.70
C ALA A 279 13.08 -12.52 21.13
N THR A 280 13.05 -12.81 22.44
CA THR A 280 13.20 -14.17 22.97
C THR A 280 12.03 -15.10 22.60
N THR A 281 11.22 -14.70 21.63
CA THR A 281 10.05 -15.42 21.15
C THR A 281 10.52 -16.66 20.40
N ARG A 282 9.94 -17.79 20.76
CA ARG A 282 10.11 -19.05 20.01
C ARG A 282 9.23 -19.00 18.77
N PHE A 283 9.76 -18.52 17.66
CA PHE A 283 9.04 -18.55 16.39
C PHE A 283 9.14 -19.93 15.75
N GLY A 284 8.01 -20.42 15.21
CA GLY A 284 8.01 -21.58 14.31
C GLY A 284 8.12 -21.11 12.86
N LYS A 285 7.07 -20.46 12.38
CA LYS A 285 6.99 -19.85 11.05
C LYS A 285 6.61 -18.39 11.18
N CYS A 286 7.41 -17.50 10.60
CA CYS A 286 7.04 -16.11 10.47
C CYS A 286 6.97 -15.74 9.00
N ILE A 287 5.74 -15.55 8.53
CA ILE A 287 5.41 -15.21 7.14
C ILE A 287 4.79 -13.82 7.12
N THR A 288 5.56 -12.85 6.66
CA THR A 288 5.07 -11.50 6.36
C THR A 288 5.25 -11.22 4.89
N HIS A 289 4.26 -10.61 4.25
CA HIS A 289 4.50 -9.98 2.96
C HIS A 289 5.42 -8.78 3.17
N GLY A 290 6.64 -8.87 2.64
CA GLY A 290 7.71 -7.89 2.86
C GLY A 290 7.63 -6.67 1.95
N ASN A 291 8.40 -5.64 2.32
CA ASN A 291 8.57 -4.41 1.56
C ASN A 291 9.03 -4.67 0.12
N GLY A 292 8.25 -4.14 -0.81
CA GLY A 292 8.65 -3.90 -2.17
C GLY A 292 8.40 -2.45 -2.53
N LEU A 293 8.99 -1.52 -1.77
CA LEU A 293 9.45 -0.19 -2.17
C LEU A 293 10.35 0.36 -1.06
#